data_AF-A0AAJ1Q0S4-F1
#
_entry.id   AF-A0AAJ1Q0S4-F1
#
_cell.length_a   1.000
_cell.length_b   1.000
_cell.length_c   1.000
_cell.angle_alpha   90.00
_cell.angle_beta   90.00
_cell.angle_gamma   90.00
#
_symmetry.space_group_name_H-M   'P 1'
#
loop_
_entity.id
_entity.type
_entity.pdbx_description
1 polymer ?
#
loop_
_entity_poly.entity_id
_entity_poly.type
_entity_poly.pdbx_seq_one_letter_code
_entity_poly.pdbx_strand_id
1 'polypeptide(L)'
;MSEVIGCDAFREALFALVDCEECEERRSLIDTGTVEGPCERERLALIAHASGCEHCAQELDRERNVRTALRHFFDDEPLPEGFEARLLARLSSVQVETTSVYVETSGQ
;
A
#
# COMPACT_ATOMS: atom_id res chain seq x y z
N MET A 1 -9.32 26.23 -4.22
CA MET A 1 -10.42 25.25 -4.10
C MET A 1 -9.79 23.93 -3.77
N SER A 2 -10.10 23.34 -2.61
CA SER A 2 -9.60 22.02 -2.24
C SER A 2 -10.25 21.01 -3.17
N GLU A 3 -9.48 20.49 -4.12
CA GLU A 3 -9.90 19.39 -4.96
C GLU A 3 -10.16 18.19 -4.04
N VAL A 4 -11.41 17.74 -3.99
CA VAL A 4 -11.79 16.62 -3.14
C VAL A 4 -11.29 15.35 -3.84
N ILE A 5 -10.21 14.78 -3.33
CA ILE A 5 -9.72 13.46 -3.74
C ILE A 5 -10.84 12.46 -3.49
N GLY A 6 -11.26 11.75 -4.55
CA GLY A 6 -12.14 10.60 -4.44
C GLY A 6 -11.37 9.29 -4.25
N CYS A 7 -12.06 8.22 -3.88
CA CYS A 7 -11.44 6.91 -3.64
C CYS A 7 -10.69 6.36 -4.87
N ASP A 8 -11.20 6.62 -6.08
CA ASP A 8 -10.55 6.16 -7.32
C ASP A 8 -9.21 6.88 -7.54
N ALA A 9 -9.19 8.21 -7.41
CA ALA A 9 -7.96 8.99 -7.48
C ALA A 9 -6.96 8.60 -6.37
N PHE A 10 -7.46 8.27 -5.17
CA PHE A 10 -6.62 7.74 -4.11
C PHE A 10 -5.98 6.41 -4.49
N ARG A 11 -6.76 5.47 -5.02
CA ARG A 11 -6.27 4.15 -5.43
C ARG A 11 -5.23 4.24 -6.54
N GLU A 12 -5.45 5.13 -7.51
CA GLU A 12 -4.49 5.38 -8.60
C GLU A 12 -3.16 5.94 -8.09
N ALA A 13 -3.20 6.80 -7.06
CA ALA A 13 -2.02 7.44 -6.50
C ALA A 13 -1.37 6.69 -5.32
N LEU A 14 -1.97 5.60 -4.83
CA LEU A 14 -1.55 4.91 -3.59
C LEU A 14 -0.07 4.53 -3.59
N PHE A 15 0.40 3.84 -4.64
CA PHE A 15 1.79 3.40 -4.69
C PHE A 15 2.76 4.57 -4.77
N ALA A 16 2.44 5.59 -5.57
CA ALA A 16 3.27 6.78 -5.69
C ALA A 16 3.32 7.58 -4.38
N LEU A 17 2.23 7.60 -3.62
CA LEU A 17 2.19 8.19 -2.29
C LEU A 17 3.15 7.47 -1.33
N VAL A 18 3.07 6.13 -1.24
CA VAL A 18 3.95 5.35 -0.35
C VAL A 18 5.41 5.45 -0.79
N ASP A 19 5.68 5.45 -2.09
CA ASP A 19 7.04 5.64 -2.61
C ASP A 19 7.64 7.02 -2.19
N CYS A 20 6.81 8.06 -2.05
CA CYS A 20 7.25 9.38 -1.55
C CYS A 20 7.51 9.41 -0.04
N GLU A 21 6.87 8.53 0.73
CA GLU A 21 7.12 8.38 2.17
C GLU A 21 8.46 7.68 2.42
N GLU A 22 8.80 6.72 1.55
CA GLU A 22 9.97 5.84 1.70
C GLU A 22 11.26 6.38 1.08
N CYS A 23 11.18 7.30 0.10
CA CYS A 23 12.35 7.81 -0.62
C CYS A 23 12.36 9.34 -0.71
N GLU A 24 13.17 9.97 0.16
CA GLU A 24 13.34 11.43 0.17
C GLU A 24 13.88 11.98 -1.16
N GLU A 25 14.82 11.28 -1.79
CA GLU A 25 15.37 11.68 -3.09
C GLU A 25 14.27 11.69 -4.16
N ARG A 26 13.46 10.64 -4.26
CA ARG A 26 12.35 10.57 -5.20
C ARG A 26 11.31 11.64 -4.95
N ARG A 27 10.97 11.88 -3.67
CA ARG A 27 10.07 12.97 -3.28
C ARG A 27 10.60 14.33 -3.76
N SER A 28 11.89 14.59 -3.57
CA SER A 28 12.55 15.81 -4.04
C SER A 28 12.52 15.96 -5.57
N LEU A 29 12.75 14.86 -6.31
CA LEU A 29 12.65 14.85 -7.77
C LEU A 29 11.23 15.15 -8.27
N ILE A 30 10.21 14.67 -7.57
CA ILE A 30 8.80 15.00 -7.89
C ILE A 30 8.50 16.46 -7.57
N ASP A 31 8.92 16.96 -6.41
CA ASP A 31 8.64 18.33 -5.97
C ASP A 31 9.35 19.38 -6.84
N THR A 32 10.48 19.02 -7.46
CA THR A 32 11.17 19.86 -8.44
C THR A 32 10.62 19.71 -9.87
N GLY A 33 9.65 18.81 -10.09
CA GLY A 33 9.07 18.53 -11.41
C GLY A 33 9.98 17.73 -12.34
N THR A 34 11.04 17.11 -11.80
CA THR A 34 11.98 16.29 -12.57
C THR A 34 11.39 14.92 -12.93
N VAL A 35 10.54 14.37 -12.06
CA VAL A 35 9.86 13.09 -12.25
C VAL A 35 8.36 13.26 -11.98
N GLU A 36 7.52 12.53 -12.71
CA GLU A 36 6.08 12.52 -12.46
C GLU A 36 5.73 11.87 -11.11
N GLY A 37 4.76 12.46 -10.41
CA GLY A 37 4.25 11.94 -9.14
C GLY A 37 3.36 12.95 -8.43
N PRO A 38 2.72 12.55 -7.31
CA PRO A 38 1.87 13.45 -6.56
C PRO A 38 2.73 14.54 -5.92
N CYS A 39 2.46 15.80 -6.26
CA CYS A 39 3.13 16.94 -5.65
C CYS A 39 2.75 17.05 -4.16
N GLU A 40 3.45 17.90 -3.41
CA GLU A 40 3.21 18.11 -1.98
C GLU A 40 1.72 18.31 -1.62
N ARG A 41 1.03 19.18 -2.35
CA ARG A 41 -0.39 19.46 -2.14
C ARG A 41 -1.27 18.22 -2.34
N GLU A 42 -0.98 17.43 -3.37
CA GLU A 42 -1.73 16.22 -3.69
C GLU A 42 -1.49 15.14 -2.64
N ARG A 43 -0.24 14.97 -2.18
CA ARG A 43 0.09 14.04 -1.09
C ARG A 43 -0.69 14.36 0.18
N LEU A 44 -0.73 15.63 0.58
CA LEU A 44 -1.52 16.08 1.73
C LEU A 44 -3.03 15.80 1.54
N ALA A 45 -3.55 16.02 0.34
CA ALA A 45 -4.96 15.75 0.03
C ALA A 45 -5.28 14.25 0.07
N LEU A 46 -4.39 13.39 -0.43
CA LEU A 46 -4.50 11.93 -0.39
C LEU A 46 -4.50 11.41 1.06
N ILE A 47 -3.59 11.90 1.90
CA ILE A 47 -3.52 11.56 3.34
C ILE A 47 -4.78 12.00 4.07
N ALA A 48 -5.27 13.22 3.78
CA ALA A 48 -6.50 13.72 4.36
C ALA A 48 -7.72 12.87 3.94
N HIS A 49 -7.77 12.43 2.68
CA HIS A 49 -8.81 11.51 2.20
C HIS A 49 -8.77 10.17 2.96
N ALA A 50 -7.60 9.53 3.03
CA ALA A 50 -7.44 8.27 3.76
C ALA A 50 -7.85 8.41 5.24
N SER A 51 -7.54 9.54 5.87
CA SER A 51 -7.95 9.82 7.26
C SER A 51 -9.47 9.91 7.44
N GLY A 52 -10.22 10.27 6.39
CA GLY A 52 -11.68 10.38 6.41
C GLY A 52 -12.43 9.19 5.79
N CYS A 53 -11.73 8.25 5.16
CA CYS A 53 -12.31 7.12 4.43
C CYS A 53 -11.72 5.80 4.95
N GLU A 54 -12.53 5.03 5.69
CA GLU A 54 -12.08 3.77 6.30
C GLU A 54 -11.49 2.79 5.27
N HIS A 55 -12.12 2.66 4.10
CA HIS A 55 -11.63 1.78 3.05
C HIS A 55 -10.23 2.19 2.57
N CYS A 56 -10.02 3.47 2.24
CA CYS A 56 -8.73 3.97 1.77
C CYS A 56 -7.66 3.98 2.86
N ALA A 57 -8.04 4.19 4.13
CA ALA A 57 -7.13 4.00 5.26
C ALA A 57 -6.59 2.57 5.32
N GLN A 58 -7.47 1.58 5.15
CA GLN A 58 -7.08 0.17 5.16
C GLN A 58 -6.17 -0.18 3.99
N GLU A 59 -6.44 0.33 2.78
CA GLU A 59 -5.57 0.14 1.61
C GLU A 59 -4.18 0.76 1.84
N LEU A 60 -4.12 1.97 2.40
CA LEU A 60 -2.85 2.63 2.73
C LEU A 60 -2.03 1.82 3.74
N ASP A 61 -2.66 1.36 4.82
CA ASP A 61 -2.01 0.52 5.82
C ASP A 61 -1.52 -0.81 5.22
N ARG A 62 -2.31 -1.42 4.33
CA ARG A 62 -1.94 -2.68 3.66
C ARG A 62 -0.66 -2.49 2.84
N GLU A 63 -0.62 -1.45 2.01
CA GLU A 63 0.56 -1.19 1.16
C GLU A 63 1.80 -0.89 2.01
N ARG A 64 1.68 -0.02 3.02
CA ARG A 64 2.79 0.25 3.95
C ARG A 64 3.31 -1.03 4.62
N ASN A 65 2.40 -1.87 5.11
CA ASN A 65 2.78 -3.13 5.75
C ASN A 65 3.51 -4.07 4.78
N VAL A 66 3.04 -4.20 3.53
CA VAL A 66 3.72 -5.02 2.51
C VAL A 66 5.11 -4.49 2.23
N ARG A 67 5.27 -3.17 2.04
CA ARG A 67 6.58 -2.54 1.80
C ARG A 67 7.54 -2.71 2.97
N THR A 68 7.05 -2.59 4.21
CA THR A 68 7.82 -2.93 5.41
C THR A 68 8.30 -4.38 5.35
N ALA A 69 7.40 -5.36 5.18
CA ALA A 69 7.79 -6.77 5.09
C ALA A 69 8.86 -7.03 4.01
N LEU A 70 8.65 -6.51 2.81
CA LEU A 70 9.59 -6.71 1.69
C LEU A 70 10.99 -6.21 2.05
N ARG A 71 11.10 -5.01 2.63
CA ARG A 71 12.39 -4.47 3.09
C ARG A 71 13.10 -5.42 4.06
N HIS A 72 12.38 -5.91 5.07
CA HIS A 72 12.96 -6.84 6.05
C HIS A 72 13.43 -8.16 5.42
N PHE A 73 12.69 -8.68 4.44
CA PHE A 73 13.11 -9.89 3.72
C PHE A 73 14.35 -9.69 2.85
N PHE A 74 14.59 -8.48 2.35
CA PHE A 74 15.72 -8.20 1.46
C PHE A 74 16.95 -7.62 2.18
N ASP A 75 16.76 -6.93 3.30
CA ASP A 75 17.82 -6.22 4.03
C ASP A 75 18.29 -6.98 5.28
N ASP A 76 17.77 -8.19 5.54
CA ASP A 76 18.05 -9.02 6.74
C ASP A 76 17.83 -8.27 8.08
N GLU A 77 16.97 -7.23 8.07
CA GLU A 77 16.64 -6.45 9.25
C GLU A 77 15.47 -7.07 10.05
N PRO A 78 15.49 -6.99 11.39
CA PRO A 78 14.38 -7.49 12.21
C PRO A 78 13.09 -6.70 11.96
N LEU A 79 11.96 -7.41 11.86
CA LEU A 79 10.63 -6.81 11.69
C LEU A 79 10.28 -5.87 12.87
N PRO A 80 9.51 -4.79 12.64
CA PRO A 80 9.02 -3.93 13.69
C PRO A 80 8.18 -4.73 14.69
N GLU A 81 8.23 -4.32 15.95
CA GLU A 81 7.44 -4.96 16.99
C GLU A 81 5.94 -4.98 16.61
N GLY A 82 5.31 -6.15 16.81
CA GLY A 82 3.90 -6.35 16.48
C GLY A 82 3.56 -6.32 14.99
N PHE A 83 4.55 -6.31 14.09
CA PHE A 83 4.31 -6.37 12.64
C PHE A 83 3.57 -7.66 12.25
N GLU A 84 4.04 -8.83 12.69
CA GLU A 84 3.41 -10.11 12.39
C GLU A 84 1.96 -10.16 12.86
N ALA A 85 1.69 -9.67 14.08
CA ALA A 85 0.33 -9.61 14.62
C ALA A 85 -0.60 -8.75 13.77
N ARG A 86 -0.12 -7.58 13.30
CA ARG A 86 -0.88 -6.71 12.38
C ARG A 86 -1.11 -7.36 11.03
N LEU A 87 -0.09 -7.99 10.46
CA LEU A 87 -0.19 -8.71 9.18
C LEU A 87 -1.20 -9.86 9.27
N LEU A 88 -1.12 -10.68 10.31
CA LEU A 88 -2.04 -11.79 10.54
C LEU A 88 -3.49 -11.31 10.76
N ALA A 89 -3.69 -10.23 11.51
CA ALA A 89 -5.02 -9.62 11.69
C ALA A 89 -5.60 -9.11 10.37
N ARG A 90 -4.77 -8.65 9.44
CA ARG A 90 -5.21 -8.24 8.10
C ARG A 90 -5.48 -9.43 7.20
N LEU A 91 -4.62 -10.45 7.18
CA LEU A 91 -4.85 -11.67 6.40
C LEU A 91 -6.11 -12.40 6.84
N SER A 92 -6.39 -12.46 8.15
CA SER A 92 -7.61 -13.09 8.69
C SER A 92 -8.89 -12.31 8.38
N SER A 93 -8.79 -11.01 8.05
CA SER A 93 -9.93 -10.21 7.57
C SER A 93 -10.32 -10.51 6.12
N VAL A 94 -9.47 -11.22 5.37
CA VAL A 94 -9.72 -11.60 3.99
C VAL A 94 -10.25 -13.04 3.95
N GLN A 95 -11.50 -13.22 3.54
CA GLN A 95 -12.01 -14.55 3.21
C GLN A 95 -11.46 -14.97 1.85
N VAL A 96 -10.57 -15.96 1.83
CA VAL A 96 -10.11 -16.60 0.59
C VAL A 96 -11.02 -17.80 0.33
N GLU A 97 -11.85 -17.70 -0.72
CA GLU A 97 -12.56 -18.88 -1.23
C GLU A 97 -11.56 -19.76 -1.99
N THR A 98 -11.11 -20.84 -1.34
CA THR A 98 -10.27 -21.86 -1.98
C THR A 98 -11.17 -22.82 -2.76
N THR A 99 -11.23 -22.62 -4.09
CA THR A 99 -11.77 -23.64 -5.00
C THR A 99 -10.73 -24.74 -5.19
N SER A 100 -10.93 -25.90 -4.55
CA SER A 100 -10.12 -27.08 -4.84
C SER A 100 -10.52 -27.68 -6.18
N VAL A 101 -9.56 -27.79 -7.10
CA VAL A 101 -9.73 -28.53 -8.36
C VAL A 101 -9.09 -29.90 -8.19
N TYR A 102 -9.91 -30.95 -8.21
CA TYR A 102 -9.42 -32.33 -8.25
C TYR A 102 -9.05 -32.69 -9.70
N VAL A 103 -7.79 -33.04 -9.93
CA VAL A 103 -7.33 -33.59 -11.21
C VAL A 103 -7.40 -35.11 -11.10
N GLU A 104 -8.37 -35.73 -11.75
CA GLU A 104 -8.41 -37.19 -11.91
C GLU A 104 -7.33 -37.61 -12.91
N THR A 105 -6.22 -38.15 -12.42
CA THR A 105 -5.24 -38.82 -13.27
C THR A 105 -5.79 -40.19 -13.66
N SER A 106 -6.42 -40.28 -14.83
CA SER A 106 -6.74 -41.57 -15.44
C SER A 106 -5.44 -42.28 -15.83
N GLY A 107 -5.12 -43.35 -15.11
CA GLY A 107 -4.01 -44.24 -15.44
C GLY A 107 -4.29 -45.01 -16.73
N GLN A 108 -3.31 -45.02 -17.62
CA GLN A 108 -3.14 -46.00 -18.69
C GLN A 108 -1.79 -46.68 -18.51
#